data_AF-A0A3A6N4K7-F1
#
_entry.id   AF-A0A3A6N4K7-F1
#
_cell.length_a   1.000
_cell.length_b   1.000
_cell.length_c   1.000
_cell.angle_alpha   90.00
_cell.angle_beta   90.00
_cell.angle_gamma   90.00
#
_symmetry.space_group_name_H-M   'P 1'
#
loop_
_entity.id
_entity.type
_entity.pdbx_description
1 polymer ?
#
loop_
_entity_poly.entity_id
_entity_poly.type
_entity_poly.pdbx_seq_one_letter_code
_entity_poly.pdbx_strand_id
1 'polypeptide(L)'
;MAIAFKITVFLLWINLLPPLAALVLGVRGNRPLDGGLRWLDGRPFLGPHKTIRGVLAGLAGGTAVYGLLGVSWQTAAIASLLAMAGDLLSSFGKRRVGLASGSIVPILDQIFECLLPALYLGQVMHLQPWQVLIVFLLFTPAAYLGSRFWTYLTSRPGEDYPRIIRSTVRLREWRSCHVPLARWQVLFNLSSFLSYQIFYTWIFKLAGLQEQGKRNALQVEVVETAFSFADLPASFDGFRILFLTDLHLDGLEGLTDRLIKQVRDLEVDLCLVGGDIRMNTYGPMAACLRRLRRLLAQVRSRHGIFGVLGNHDCIEMNPDFEESGMIMLVNDAWSISRNGSRIWLVGVDDPHYYRVDDAAHAFRTVPAGEFSLFLAHSPEAYESAARHGARLYLCGHTHGGQICLPGRGPVLTNSRAPRFTAVGTWRFREMIGYTSRGAGASGIPLRFNCPGEISLITLRRAPAS
;
A
#
# COMPACT_ATOMS: atom_id res chain seq x y z
N MET A 1 33.65 -30.45 4.49
CA MET A 1 33.24 -29.21 3.79
C MET A 1 31.76 -29.24 3.39
N ALA A 2 31.28 -30.26 2.65
CA ALA A 2 29.87 -30.36 2.26
C ALA A 2 28.86 -30.30 3.43
N ILE A 3 29.15 -30.96 4.56
CA ILE A 3 28.27 -30.94 5.74
C ILE A 3 28.22 -29.55 6.39
N ALA A 4 29.36 -28.88 6.54
CA ALA A 4 29.42 -27.50 7.07
C ALA A 4 28.60 -26.53 6.20
N PHE A 5 28.64 -26.71 4.87
CA PHE A 5 27.81 -25.92 3.97
C PHE A 5 26.30 -26.19 4.17
N LYS A 6 25.88 -27.46 4.27
CA LYS A 6 24.47 -27.82 4.57
C LYS A 6 23.98 -27.19 5.86
N ILE A 7 24.79 -27.23 6.92
CA ILE A 7 24.48 -26.60 8.20
C ILE A 7 24.36 -25.08 8.05
N THR A 8 25.27 -24.46 7.30
CA THR A 8 25.21 -23.01 7.04
C THR A 8 23.90 -22.63 6.34
N VAL A 9 23.51 -23.36 5.29
CA VAL A 9 22.24 -23.11 4.57
C VAL A 9 21.03 -23.31 5.49
N PHE A 10 21.04 -24.37 6.31
CA PHE A 10 20.00 -24.64 7.29
C PHE A 10 19.84 -23.49 8.30
N LEU A 11 20.95 -22.97 8.84
CA LEU A 11 20.93 -21.85 9.79
C LEU A 11 20.47 -20.54 9.14
N LEU A 12 20.91 -20.26 7.90
CA LEU A 12 20.45 -19.09 7.15
C LEU A 12 18.94 -19.17 6.89
N TRP A 13 18.43 -20.35 6.54
CA TRP A 13 17.00 -20.60 6.36
C TRP A 13 16.19 -20.30 7.63
N ILE A 14 16.62 -20.84 8.77
CA ILE A 14 15.92 -20.64 10.05
C ILE A 14 15.86 -19.17 10.45
N ASN A 15 16.97 -18.43 10.29
CA ASN A 15 17.03 -17.01 10.66
C ASN A 15 16.30 -16.10 9.66
N LEU A 16 16.06 -16.58 8.43
CA LEU A 16 15.26 -15.88 7.41
C LEU A 16 13.74 -16.08 7.61
N LEU A 17 13.31 -17.17 8.25
CA LEU A 17 11.89 -17.49 8.42
C LEU A 17 11.10 -16.47 9.25
N PRO A 18 11.59 -15.93 10.39
CA PRO A 18 10.87 -14.91 11.15
C PRO A 18 10.52 -13.64 10.33
N PRO A 19 11.47 -12.98 9.62
CA PRO A 19 11.13 -11.84 8.77
C PRO A 19 10.24 -12.22 7.58
N LEU A 20 10.40 -13.40 6.97
CA LEU A 20 9.50 -13.88 5.92
C LEU A 20 8.07 -14.10 6.43
N ALA A 21 7.91 -14.72 7.60
CA ALA A 21 6.61 -14.93 8.23
C ALA A 21 5.93 -13.59 8.55
N ALA A 22 6.71 -12.56 8.89
CA ALA A 22 6.19 -11.20 9.05
C ALA A 22 5.58 -10.64 7.77
N LEU A 23 6.16 -10.94 6.60
CA LEU A 23 5.59 -10.54 5.31
C LEU A 23 4.31 -11.28 4.98
N VAL A 24 4.32 -12.60 5.14
CA VAL A 24 3.22 -13.46 4.68
C VAL A 24 2.00 -13.33 5.58
N LEU A 25 2.21 -13.28 6.90
CA LEU A 25 1.12 -13.32 7.88
C LEU A 25 0.71 -11.91 8.37
N GLY A 26 1.47 -10.87 8.03
CA GLY A 26 1.17 -9.49 8.40
C GLY A 26 1.05 -9.29 9.91
N VAL A 27 -0.14 -8.91 10.40
CA VAL A 27 -0.41 -8.72 11.84
C VAL A 27 -0.77 -10.01 12.57
N ARG A 28 -1.09 -11.10 11.85
CA ARG A 28 -1.51 -12.35 12.50
C ARG A 28 -0.33 -12.95 13.28
N GLY A 29 -0.54 -13.19 14.58
CA GLY A 29 0.47 -13.77 15.48
C GLY A 29 1.65 -12.83 15.81
N ASN A 30 1.54 -11.52 15.57
CA ASN A 30 2.61 -10.56 15.82
C ASN A 30 2.82 -10.19 17.30
N ARG A 31 2.17 -10.88 18.25
CA ARG A 31 2.30 -10.59 19.68
C ARG A 31 3.76 -10.74 20.12
N PRO A 32 4.31 -9.80 20.90
CA PRO A 32 5.62 -9.94 21.50
C PRO A 32 5.69 -11.23 22.32
N LEU A 33 6.78 -11.98 22.19
CA LEU A 33 6.99 -13.25 22.89
C LEU A 33 7.01 -13.04 24.41
N ASP A 34 7.56 -11.90 24.85
CA ASP A 34 7.64 -11.49 26.26
C ASP A 34 6.39 -10.73 26.73
N GLY A 35 5.34 -10.59 25.91
CA GLY A 35 4.15 -9.83 26.28
C GLY A 35 4.40 -8.34 26.56
N GLY A 36 5.56 -7.78 26.17
CA GLY A 36 5.94 -6.41 26.49
C GLY A 36 6.52 -6.22 27.90
N LEU A 37 6.92 -7.31 28.57
CA LEU A 37 7.56 -7.27 29.88
C LEU A 37 8.83 -6.38 29.87
N ARG A 38 9.07 -5.73 31.02
CA ARG A 38 10.31 -5.03 31.33
C ARG A 38 11.13 -5.86 32.29
N TRP A 39 12.45 -5.75 32.19
CA TRP A 39 13.38 -6.37 33.12
C TRP A 39 13.58 -5.48 34.36
N LEU A 40 14.36 -5.97 35.33
CA LEU A 40 14.66 -5.27 36.59
C LEU A 40 15.28 -3.88 36.39
N ASP A 41 15.96 -3.68 35.24
CA ASP A 41 16.56 -2.39 34.85
C ASP A 41 15.55 -1.42 34.19
N GLY A 42 14.26 -1.75 34.18
CA GLY A 42 13.20 -0.96 33.56
C GLY A 42 13.20 -0.99 32.02
N ARG A 43 14.17 -1.65 31.38
CA ARG A 43 14.25 -1.77 29.92
C ARG A 43 13.43 -2.97 29.44
N PRO A 44 12.99 -3.01 28.16
CA PRO A 44 12.28 -4.17 27.62
C PRO A 44 13.05 -5.48 27.84
N PHE A 45 12.35 -6.59 28.06
CA PHE A 45 12.99 -7.89 28.27
C PHE A 45 13.65 -8.40 26.99
N LEU A 46 12.88 -8.62 25.92
CA LEU A 46 13.35 -8.97 24.57
C LEU A 46 13.11 -7.83 23.58
N GLY A 47 11.96 -7.17 23.69
CA GLY A 47 11.51 -6.10 22.78
C GLY A 47 10.50 -6.58 21.74
N PRO A 48 9.74 -5.65 21.12
CA PRO A 48 8.54 -5.96 20.35
C PRO A 48 8.79 -6.70 19.02
N HIS A 49 10.05 -6.74 18.54
CA HIS A 49 10.40 -7.43 17.30
C HIS A 49 10.52 -8.96 17.48
N LYS A 50 10.62 -9.45 18.72
CA LYS A 50 10.63 -10.89 19.02
C LYS A 50 9.19 -11.35 19.23
N THR A 51 8.64 -12.01 18.22
CA THR A 51 7.20 -12.35 18.17
C THR A 51 6.96 -13.85 18.26
N ILE A 52 5.81 -14.25 18.82
CA ILE A 52 5.40 -15.65 18.88
C ILE A 52 5.41 -16.28 17.49
N ARG A 53 4.82 -15.60 16.49
CA ARG A 53 4.86 -16.05 15.10
C ARG A 53 6.28 -16.27 14.60
N GLY A 54 7.19 -15.33 14.85
CA GLY A 54 8.57 -15.41 14.35
C GLY A 54 9.26 -16.68 14.85
N VAL A 55 9.17 -16.93 16.16
CA VAL A 55 9.74 -18.14 16.79
C VAL A 55 9.08 -19.41 16.25
N LEU A 56 7.76 -19.46 16.18
CA LEU A 56 7.05 -20.63 15.64
C LEU A 56 7.39 -20.90 14.18
N ALA A 57 7.55 -19.85 13.36
CA ALA A 57 7.95 -19.99 11.96
C ALA A 57 9.36 -20.58 11.85
N GLY A 58 10.33 -20.07 12.61
CA GLY A 58 11.69 -20.61 12.65
C GLY A 58 11.74 -22.07 13.11
N LEU A 59 11.01 -22.40 14.18
CA LEU A 59 10.91 -23.77 14.71
C LEU A 59 10.29 -24.75 13.69
N ALA A 60 9.10 -24.43 13.18
CA ALA A 60 8.37 -25.32 12.28
C ALA A 60 9.09 -25.45 10.93
N GLY A 61 9.51 -24.33 10.34
CA GLY A 61 10.17 -24.32 9.04
C GLY A 61 11.60 -24.88 9.07
N GLY A 62 12.33 -24.74 10.18
CA GLY A 62 13.59 -25.43 10.41
C GLY A 62 13.41 -26.94 10.57
N THR A 63 12.44 -27.36 11.38
CA THR A 63 12.12 -28.79 11.56
C THR A 63 11.72 -29.45 10.24
N ALA A 64 10.93 -28.77 9.41
CA ALA A 64 10.44 -29.31 8.14
C ALA A 64 11.55 -29.61 7.11
N VAL A 65 12.71 -28.95 7.21
CA VAL A 65 13.84 -29.14 6.28
C VAL A 65 14.90 -30.10 6.82
N TYR A 66 14.55 -30.97 7.78
CA TYR A 66 15.47 -31.96 8.37
C TYR A 66 16.25 -32.81 7.35
N GLY A 67 15.59 -33.13 6.21
CA GLY A 67 16.19 -33.89 5.12
C GLY A 67 17.41 -33.20 4.48
N LEU A 68 17.52 -31.87 4.55
CA LEU A 68 18.68 -31.11 4.08
C LEU A 68 19.97 -31.53 4.80
N LEU A 69 19.85 -31.79 6.10
CA LEU A 69 20.97 -32.19 6.96
C LEU A 69 21.22 -33.69 6.95
N GLY A 70 20.25 -34.51 6.51
CA GLY A 70 20.32 -35.97 6.61
C GLY A 70 20.24 -36.47 8.05
N VAL A 71 19.53 -35.74 8.93
CA VAL A 71 19.32 -36.07 10.35
C VAL A 71 17.84 -36.36 10.61
N SER A 72 17.49 -36.82 11.82
CA SER A 72 16.08 -36.99 12.20
C SER A 72 15.37 -35.64 12.38
N TRP A 73 14.04 -35.63 12.27
CA TRP A 73 13.25 -34.41 12.49
C TRP A 73 13.41 -33.88 13.91
N GLN A 74 13.64 -34.73 14.92
CA GLN A 74 13.89 -34.33 16.30
C GLN A 74 15.20 -33.53 16.41
N THR A 75 16.27 -34.01 15.77
CA THR A 75 17.56 -33.31 15.74
C THR A 75 17.42 -31.95 15.08
N ALA A 76 16.70 -31.87 13.95
CA ALA A 76 16.44 -30.60 13.29
C ALA A 76 15.59 -29.66 14.17
N ALA A 77 14.60 -30.18 14.89
CA ALA A 77 13.76 -29.40 15.81
C ALA A 77 14.59 -28.81 16.97
N ILE A 78 15.47 -29.59 17.57
CA ILE A 78 16.37 -29.13 18.64
C ILE A 78 17.33 -28.06 18.11
N ALA A 79 17.95 -28.29 16.94
CA ALA A 79 18.81 -27.28 16.33
C ALA A 79 18.03 -25.99 16.01
N SER A 80 16.79 -26.10 15.52
CA SER A 80 15.92 -24.93 15.28
C SER A 80 15.60 -24.18 16.56
N LEU A 81 15.34 -24.90 17.66
CA LEU A 81 15.10 -24.33 18.98
C LEU A 81 16.34 -23.59 19.51
N LEU A 82 17.52 -24.17 19.37
CA LEU A 82 18.78 -23.55 19.77
C LEU A 82 19.07 -22.28 18.96
N ALA A 83 18.80 -22.28 17.65
CA ALA A 83 18.94 -21.09 16.82
C ALA A 83 18.00 -19.96 17.29
N MET A 84 16.71 -20.28 17.53
CA MET A 84 15.75 -19.29 18.03
C MET A 84 16.11 -18.82 19.45
N ALA A 85 16.57 -19.71 20.34
CA ALA A 85 17.05 -19.32 21.66
C ALA A 85 18.25 -18.37 21.56
N GLY A 86 19.16 -18.62 20.61
CA GLY A 86 20.28 -17.73 20.32
C GLY A 86 19.83 -16.34 19.90
N ASP A 87 18.88 -16.23 18.98
CA ASP A 87 18.29 -14.96 18.56
C ASP A 87 17.63 -14.19 19.73
N LEU A 88 16.96 -14.89 20.65
CA LEU A 88 16.37 -14.32 21.85
C LEU A 88 17.44 -13.83 22.84
N LEU A 89 18.50 -14.61 23.06
CA LEU A 89 19.64 -14.24 23.91
C LEU A 89 20.36 -12.99 23.38
N SER A 90 20.61 -12.94 22.07
CA SER A 90 21.16 -11.76 21.40
C SER A 90 20.24 -10.54 21.62
N SER A 91 18.92 -10.70 21.49
CA SER A 91 17.96 -9.63 21.75
C SER A 91 18.02 -9.13 23.20
N PHE A 92 18.00 -10.04 24.17
CA PHE A 92 18.09 -9.74 25.59
C PHE A 92 19.38 -8.98 25.91
N GLY A 93 20.54 -9.49 25.46
CA GLY A 93 21.84 -8.84 25.65
C GLY A 93 21.86 -7.41 25.10
N LYS A 94 21.31 -7.21 23.89
CA LYS A 94 21.19 -5.87 23.27
C LYS A 94 20.37 -4.90 24.11
N ARG A 95 19.33 -5.36 24.84
CA ARG A 95 18.54 -4.49 25.73
C ARG A 95 19.35 -4.05 26.95
N ARG A 96 20.18 -4.95 27.50
CA ARG A 96 21.03 -4.66 28.67
C ARG A 96 22.09 -3.60 28.38
N VAL A 97 22.54 -3.48 27.13
CA VAL A 97 23.47 -2.42 26.68
C VAL A 97 22.77 -1.19 26.09
N GLY A 98 21.43 -1.13 26.10
CA GLY A 98 20.67 0.07 25.76
C GLY A 98 20.44 0.29 24.26
N LEU A 99 20.71 -0.72 23.43
CA LEU A 99 20.44 -0.62 21.99
C LEU A 99 18.94 -0.60 21.71
N ALA A 100 18.51 -0.17 20.53
CA ALA A 100 17.10 -0.13 20.09
C ALA A 100 16.63 -1.47 19.51
N SER A 101 15.33 -1.80 19.60
CA SER A 101 14.85 -3.12 19.19
C SER A 101 15.00 -3.26 17.67
N GLY A 102 15.47 -4.42 17.22
CA GLY A 102 15.75 -4.62 15.79
C GLY A 102 17.10 -4.06 15.31
N SER A 103 17.93 -3.50 16.21
CA SER A 103 19.30 -3.12 15.86
C SER A 103 20.12 -4.35 15.45
N ILE A 104 20.85 -4.25 14.35
CA ILE A 104 21.80 -5.26 13.88
C ILE A 104 23.14 -4.99 14.55
N VAL A 105 23.67 -5.97 15.29
CA VAL A 105 25.01 -5.89 15.88
C VAL A 105 25.84 -7.01 15.27
N PRO A 106 26.83 -6.67 14.42
CA PRO A 106 27.67 -7.69 13.79
C PRO A 106 28.36 -8.52 14.86
N ILE A 107 28.52 -9.82 14.58
CA ILE A 107 29.16 -10.80 15.44
C ILE A 107 28.29 -11.16 16.66
N LEU A 108 27.81 -10.20 17.45
CA LEU A 108 26.98 -10.47 18.63
C LEU A 108 25.71 -11.24 18.26
N ASP A 109 25.00 -10.80 17.21
CA ASP A 109 23.78 -11.45 16.75
C ASP A 109 24.10 -12.87 16.25
N GLN A 110 25.16 -13.01 15.45
CA GLN A 110 25.51 -14.25 14.78
C GLN A 110 26.16 -15.31 15.70
N ILE A 111 26.83 -14.90 16.79
CA ILE A 111 27.46 -15.84 17.73
C ILE A 111 26.42 -16.80 18.30
N PHE A 112 25.35 -16.30 18.91
CA PHE A 112 24.40 -17.19 19.57
C PHE A 112 23.48 -17.90 18.57
N GLU A 113 23.08 -17.22 17.49
CA GLU A 113 22.26 -17.78 16.40
C GLU A 113 22.96 -18.93 15.66
N CYS A 114 24.29 -18.91 15.57
CA CYS A 114 25.09 -19.91 14.88
C CYS A 114 25.70 -20.95 15.81
N LEU A 115 26.34 -20.52 16.90
CA LEU A 115 27.23 -21.38 17.68
C LEU A 115 26.45 -22.43 18.46
N LEU A 116 25.33 -22.06 19.09
CA LEU A 116 24.49 -23.01 19.84
C LEU A 116 24.02 -24.19 18.98
N PRO A 117 23.34 -23.97 17.82
CA PRO A 117 22.92 -25.08 16.98
C PRO A 117 24.10 -25.77 16.27
N ALA A 118 25.17 -25.06 15.89
CA ALA A 118 26.31 -25.67 15.23
C ALA A 118 27.13 -26.60 16.16
N LEU A 119 27.26 -26.26 17.44
CA LEU A 119 27.89 -27.14 18.43
C LEU A 119 27.05 -28.41 18.66
N TYR A 120 25.74 -28.26 18.81
CA TYR A 120 24.82 -29.40 18.95
C TYR A 120 24.86 -30.32 17.71
N LEU A 121 24.72 -29.76 16.52
CA LEU A 121 24.84 -30.52 15.27
C LEU A 121 26.25 -31.10 15.10
N GLY A 122 27.27 -30.41 15.59
CA GLY A 122 28.64 -30.90 15.63
C GLY A 122 28.80 -32.18 16.43
N GLN A 123 28.14 -32.27 17.59
CA GLN A 123 28.13 -33.48 18.40
C GLN A 123 27.35 -34.61 17.74
N VAL A 124 26.14 -34.33 17.22
CA VAL A 124 25.26 -35.36 16.64
C VAL A 124 25.79 -35.88 15.30
N MET A 125 26.45 -35.03 14.50
CA MET A 125 26.98 -35.38 13.18
C MET A 125 28.49 -35.68 13.21
N HIS A 126 29.11 -35.78 14.39
CA HIS A 126 30.53 -36.04 14.60
C HIS A 126 31.47 -35.11 13.82
N LEU A 127 31.18 -33.81 13.84
CA LEU A 127 32.00 -32.81 13.16
C LEU A 127 33.29 -32.52 13.91
N GLN A 128 34.34 -32.27 13.12
CA GLN A 128 35.61 -31.78 13.65
C GLN A 128 35.48 -30.28 14.02
N PRO A 129 36.24 -29.77 15.01
CA PRO A 129 36.14 -28.36 15.44
C PRO A 129 36.32 -27.34 14.29
N TRP A 130 37.20 -27.63 13.34
CA TRP A 130 37.42 -26.78 12.17
C TRP A 130 36.19 -26.68 11.26
N GLN A 131 35.32 -27.70 11.23
CA GLN A 131 34.08 -27.68 10.44
C GLN A 131 33.05 -26.75 11.08
N VAL A 132 32.96 -26.74 12.41
CA VAL A 132 32.12 -25.78 13.16
C VAL A 132 32.62 -24.36 12.94
N LEU A 133 33.95 -24.15 12.95
CA LEU A 133 34.56 -22.87 12.61
C LEU A 133 34.19 -22.42 11.19
N ILE A 134 34.22 -23.33 10.20
CA ILE A 134 33.79 -23.01 8.83
C ILE A 134 32.31 -22.60 8.79
N VAL A 135 31.42 -23.30 9.50
CA VAL A 135 30.00 -22.90 9.59
C VAL A 135 29.88 -21.47 10.09
N PHE A 136 30.60 -21.12 11.17
CA PHE A 136 30.58 -19.77 11.72
C PHE A 136 31.13 -18.71 10.74
N LEU A 137 32.24 -19.01 10.07
CA LEU A 137 32.88 -18.12 9.09
C LEU A 137 32.03 -17.90 7.84
N LEU A 138 31.22 -18.89 7.42
CA LEU A 138 30.30 -18.75 6.30
C LEU A 138 28.99 -18.07 6.70
N PHE A 139 28.41 -18.47 7.84
CA PHE A 139 27.13 -17.97 8.32
C PHE A 139 27.20 -16.49 8.65
N THR A 140 28.24 -16.06 9.39
CA THR A 140 28.32 -14.69 9.92
C THR A 140 28.23 -13.60 8.86
N PRO A 141 29.07 -13.58 7.79
CA PRO A 141 28.97 -12.55 6.76
C PRO A 141 27.67 -12.65 5.97
N ALA A 142 27.19 -13.86 5.67
CA ALA A 142 25.95 -14.06 4.93
C ALA A 142 24.72 -13.54 5.71
N ALA A 143 24.62 -13.87 7.01
CA ALA A 143 23.56 -13.42 7.89
C ALA A 143 23.61 -11.89 8.09
N TYR A 144 24.80 -11.32 8.28
CA TYR A 144 24.99 -9.88 8.41
C TYR A 144 24.56 -9.12 7.14
N LEU A 145 25.06 -9.54 5.97
CA LEU A 145 24.71 -8.93 4.68
C LEU A 145 23.22 -9.08 4.38
N GLY A 146 22.63 -10.25 4.65
CA GLY A 146 21.20 -10.49 4.50
C GLY A 146 20.36 -9.56 5.38
N SER A 147 20.76 -9.38 6.64
CA SER A 147 20.07 -8.49 7.59
C SER A 147 20.20 -7.02 7.20
N ARG A 148 21.38 -6.59 6.72
CA ARG A 148 21.61 -5.25 6.17
C ARG A 148 20.76 -4.98 4.94
N PHE A 149 20.73 -5.93 4.00
CA PHE A 149 19.90 -5.83 2.81
C PHE A 149 18.42 -5.75 3.18
N TRP A 150 17.94 -6.60 4.07
CA TRP A 150 16.57 -6.56 4.58
C TRP A 150 16.22 -5.20 5.22
N THR A 151 17.13 -4.66 6.02
CA THR A 151 16.94 -3.35 6.66
C THR A 151 16.89 -2.24 5.63
N TYR A 152 17.78 -2.23 4.64
CA TYR A 152 17.75 -1.28 3.53
C TYR A 152 16.41 -1.28 2.78
N LEU A 153 15.85 -2.47 2.53
CA LEU A 153 14.55 -2.62 1.87
C LEU A 153 13.36 -2.17 2.72
N THR A 154 13.49 -2.22 4.05
CA THR A 154 12.35 -2.04 4.97
C THR A 154 12.46 -0.82 5.87
N SER A 155 13.56 -0.08 5.80
CA SER A 155 13.78 1.15 6.55
C SER A 155 12.93 2.30 6.03
N ARG A 156 12.51 3.17 6.95
CA ARG A 156 11.91 4.47 6.62
C ARG A 156 12.97 5.32 5.89
N PRO A 157 12.68 5.90 4.72
CA PRO A 157 13.68 6.65 3.93
C PRO A 157 14.26 7.90 4.61
N GLY A 158 13.48 8.57 5.46
CA GLY A 158 13.88 9.80 6.15
C GLY A 158 12.95 10.13 7.32
N GLU A 159 13.31 11.13 8.13
CA GLU A 159 12.54 11.55 9.31
C GLU A 159 11.22 12.24 8.93
N ASP A 160 11.23 13.05 7.88
CA ASP A 160 10.07 13.80 7.35
C ASP A 160 9.12 12.96 6.49
N TYR A 161 9.37 11.65 6.40
CA TYR A 161 8.57 10.77 5.56
C TYR A 161 7.12 10.69 6.07
N PRO A 162 6.09 11.04 5.30
CA PRO A 162 4.76 11.37 5.84
C PRO A 162 3.97 10.18 6.40
N ARG A 163 4.44 8.94 6.19
CA ARG A 163 3.74 7.72 6.66
C ARG A 163 4.43 7.05 7.84
N ILE A 164 3.63 6.41 8.70
CA ILE A 164 4.12 5.45 9.70
C ILE A 164 4.29 4.09 9.00
N ILE A 165 5.53 3.67 8.73
CA ILE A 165 5.76 2.50 7.89
C ILE A 165 6.02 1.21 8.70
N ARG A 166 5.22 0.18 8.42
CA ARG A 166 5.54 -1.22 8.77
C ARG A 166 6.43 -1.83 7.68
N SER A 167 7.33 -2.74 8.03
CA SER A 167 8.25 -3.38 7.06
C SER A 167 7.54 -3.98 5.82
N THR A 168 6.34 -4.53 5.99
CA THR A 168 5.49 -5.03 4.89
C THR A 168 5.09 -3.95 3.89
N VAL A 169 4.77 -2.74 4.39
CA VAL A 169 4.37 -1.60 3.57
C VAL A 169 5.58 -1.08 2.82
N ARG A 170 6.72 -0.90 3.51
CA ARG A 170 7.95 -0.45 2.86
C ARG A 170 8.38 -1.39 1.75
N LEU A 171 8.26 -2.70 1.96
CA LEU A 171 8.57 -3.67 0.90
C LEU A 171 7.62 -3.54 -0.29
N ARG A 172 6.33 -3.27 -0.08
CA ARG A 172 5.38 -3.02 -1.19
C ARG A 172 5.76 -1.75 -1.95
N GLU A 173 6.06 -0.66 -1.27
CA GLU A 173 6.49 0.58 -1.89
C GLU A 173 7.79 0.39 -2.67
N TRP A 174 8.79 -0.23 -2.06
CA TRP A 174 10.06 -0.50 -2.72
C TRP A 174 9.86 -1.33 -3.99
N ARG A 175 9.01 -2.37 -3.92
CA ARG A 175 8.60 -3.12 -5.11
C ARG A 175 7.97 -2.17 -6.14
N SER A 176 6.95 -1.41 -5.78
CA SER A 176 6.25 -0.54 -6.72
C SER A 176 7.15 0.55 -7.34
N CYS A 177 7.98 1.23 -6.55
CA CYS A 177 8.74 2.39 -7.01
C CYS A 177 10.10 2.06 -7.66
N HIS A 178 10.76 0.95 -7.28
CA HIS A 178 12.14 0.70 -7.73
C HIS A 178 12.19 -0.12 -9.03
N VAL A 179 12.52 0.60 -10.11
CA VAL A 179 12.60 0.16 -11.51
C VAL A 179 13.48 -1.08 -11.79
N PRO A 180 14.64 -1.35 -11.13
CA PRO A 180 15.55 -2.42 -11.55
C PRO A 180 14.94 -3.83 -11.49
N LEU A 181 13.95 -4.06 -10.62
CA LEU A 181 13.30 -5.36 -10.45
C LEU A 181 11.94 -5.47 -11.15
N ALA A 182 11.51 -4.43 -11.86
CA ALA A 182 10.28 -4.44 -12.67
C ALA A 182 10.17 -5.70 -13.56
N ARG A 183 11.29 -6.15 -14.13
CA ARG A 183 11.36 -7.35 -14.98
C ARG A 183 11.06 -8.66 -14.26
N TRP A 184 11.31 -8.73 -12.96
CA TRP A 184 11.14 -9.94 -12.14
C TRP A 184 9.83 -9.94 -11.35
N GLN A 185 9.11 -8.80 -11.27
CA GLN A 185 7.85 -8.70 -10.52
C GLN A 185 6.74 -9.63 -11.02
N VAL A 186 6.76 -9.97 -12.32
CA VAL A 186 5.81 -10.92 -12.92
C VAL A 186 5.89 -12.29 -12.22
N LEU A 187 7.08 -12.71 -11.76
CA LEU A 187 7.26 -13.97 -11.03
C LEU A 187 6.79 -13.90 -9.57
N PHE A 188 6.69 -12.71 -8.98
CA PHE A 188 6.30 -12.55 -7.57
C PHE A 188 4.82 -12.17 -7.37
N ASN A 189 4.09 -11.82 -8.44
CA ASN A 189 2.66 -11.49 -8.44
C ASN A 189 1.80 -12.52 -9.20
N LEU A 190 2.25 -13.78 -9.22
CA LEU A 190 1.66 -14.89 -9.99
C LEU A 190 0.20 -15.21 -9.65
N SER A 191 -0.30 -14.92 -8.45
CA SER A 191 -1.56 -15.48 -7.96
C SER A 191 -2.84 -14.66 -8.20
N SER A 192 -2.76 -13.32 -8.31
CA SER A 192 -3.97 -12.48 -8.35
C SER A 192 -4.06 -11.49 -9.53
N PHE A 193 -2.93 -11.00 -10.04
CA PHE A 193 -2.92 -10.02 -11.14
C PHE A 193 -2.93 -10.70 -12.52
N LEU A 194 -2.23 -11.84 -12.64
CA LEU A 194 -1.99 -12.50 -13.92
C LEU A 194 -3.19 -13.33 -14.41
N SER A 195 -3.93 -13.99 -13.51
CA SER A 195 -4.96 -14.95 -13.89
C SER A 195 -6.19 -14.29 -14.52
N TYR A 196 -6.74 -13.24 -13.89
CA TYR A 196 -7.91 -12.53 -14.40
C TYR A 196 -7.60 -11.74 -15.68
N GLN A 197 -6.53 -10.94 -15.70
CA GLN A 197 -6.26 -10.09 -16.87
C GLN A 197 -5.97 -10.90 -18.12
N ILE A 198 -5.18 -11.99 -17.99
CA ILE A 198 -4.95 -12.92 -19.09
C ILE A 198 -6.27 -13.53 -19.52
N PHE A 199 -7.03 -14.11 -18.59
CA PHE A 199 -8.30 -14.77 -18.90
C PHE A 199 -9.29 -13.84 -19.63
N TYR A 200 -9.50 -12.62 -19.12
CA TYR A 200 -10.41 -11.65 -19.74
C TYR A 200 -9.89 -11.14 -21.08
N THR A 201 -8.58 -10.90 -21.20
CA THR A 201 -7.99 -10.52 -22.48
C THR A 201 -8.22 -11.60 -23.53
N TRP A 202 -8.00 -12.87 -23.17
CA TRP A 202 -8.26 -14.00 -24.07
C TRP A 202 -9.74 -14.12 -24.44
N ILE A 203 -10.66 -14.04 -23.47
CA ILE A 203 -12.10 -14.09 -23.74
C ILE A 203 -12.54 -12.98 -24.70
N PHE A 204 -12.20 -11.73 -24.39
CA PHE A 204 -12.63 -10.60 -25.23
C PHE A 204 -11.96 -10.62 -26.61
N LYS A 205 -10.73 -11.13 -26.70
CA LYS A 205 -10.04 -11.32 -27.98
C LYS A 205 -10.70 -12.42 -28.80
N LEU A 206 -11.00 -13.57 -28.22
CA LEU A 206 -11.71 -14.68 -28.89
C LEU A 206 -13.14 -14.30 -29.29
N ALA A 207 -13.81 -13.47 -28.50
CA ALA A 207 -15.13 -12.95 -28.81
C ALA A 207 -15.13 -11.80 -29.85
N GLY A 208 -13.96 -11.32 -30.30
CA GLY A 208 -13.87 -10.19 -31.25
C GLY A 208 -14.28 -8.83 -30.66
N LEU A 209 -14.34 -8.71 -29.33
CA LEU A 209 -14.88 -7.55 -28.62
C LEU A 209 -13.80 -6.58 -28.13
N GLN A 210 -12.51 -6.90 -28.33
CA GLN A 210 -11.41 -6.11 -27.79
C GLN A 210 -11.39 -4.65 -28.32
N GLU A 211 -11.51 -4.45 -29.62
CA GLU A 211 -11.48 -3.09 -30.20
C GLU A 211 -12.73 -2.27 -29.81
N GLN A 212 -13.89 -2.92 -29.72
CA GLN A 212 -15.10 -2.27 -29.20
C GLN A 212 -14.90 -1.84 -27.74
N GLY A 213 -14.36 -2.71 -26.90
CA GLY A 213 -14.10 -2.41 -25.49
C GLY A 213 -13.12 -1.24 -25.31
N LYS A 214 -12.07 -1.16 -26.15
CA LYS A 214 -11.13 -0.01 -26.15
C LYS A 214 -11.82 1.28 -26.59
N ARG A 215 -12.64 1.23 -27.64
CA ARG A 215 -13.42 2.38 -28.10
C ARG A 215 -14.37 2.87 -27.01
N ASN A 216 -15.06 1.96 -26.33
CA ASN A 216 -15.90 2.27 -25.17
C ASN A 216 -15.07 2.87 -24.03
N ALA A 217 -13.85 2.39 -23.80
CA ALA A 217 -12.96 2.94 -22.77
C ALA A 217 -12.51 4.39 -23.06
N LEU A 218 -12.53 4.80 -24.33
CA LEU A 218 -12.28 6.18 -24.75
C LEU A 218 -13.54 7.08 -24.71
N GLN A 219 -14.72 6.49 -24.45
CA GLN A 219 -15.95 7.25 -24.23
C GLN A 219 -16.01 7.66 -22.76
N VAL A 220 -15.44 8.83 -22.48
CA VAL A 220 -15.47 9.47 -21.18
C VAL A 220 -16.54 10.56 -21.18
N GLU A 221 -17.48 10.44 -20.25
CA GLU A 221 -18.60 11.34 -20.05
C GLU A 221 -18.28 12.37 -18.96
N VAL A 222 -18.84 13.58 -19.10
CA VAL A 222 -18.92 14.52 -17.98
C VAL A 222 -20.23 14.24 -17.25
N VAL A 223 -20.13 13.84 -15.98
CA VAL A 223 -21.30 13.60 -15.12
C VAL A 223 -21.45 14.77 -14.17
N GLU A 224 -22.55 15.49 -14.30
CA GLU A 224 -22.89 16.58 -13.39
C GLU A 224 -23.71 16.06 -12.21
N THR A 225 -23.33 16.43 -10.99
CA THR A 225 -24.11 16.09 -9.80
C THR A 225 -24.11 17.25 -8.82
N ALA A 226 -25.17 17.32 -8.00
CA ALA A 226 -25.29 18.34 -6.97
C ALA A 226 -25.60 17.70 -5.61
N PHE A 227 -24.86 18.11 -4.58
CA PHE A 227 -25.06 17.63 -3.22
C PHE A 227 -25.45 18.79 -2.32
N SER A 228 -26.57 18.62 -1.60
CA SER A 228 -27.14 19.64 -0.73
C SER A 228 -26.86 19.33 0.74
N PHE A 229 -26.37 20.32 1.49
CA PHE A 229 -26.06 20.20 2.91
C PHE A 229 -26.60 21.41 3.68
N ALA A 230 -27.20 21.18 4.84
CA ALA A 230 -27.75 22.26 5.68
C ALA A 230 -26.65 23.10 6.34
N ASP A 231 -25.51 22.48 6.65
CA ASP A 231 -24.36 23.07 7.31
C ASP A 231 -23.26 23.55 6.33
N LEU A 232 -23.53 23.54 5.01
CA LEU A 232 -22.65 24.19 4.04
C LEU A 232 -22.65 25.72 4.27
N PRO A 233 -21.48 26.37 4.44
CA PRO A 233 -21.44 27.83 4.56
C PRO A 233 -22.03 28.51 3.32
N ALA A 234 -22.78 29.60 3.50
CA ALA A 234 -23.49 30.28 2.40
C ALA A 234 -22.58 30.70 1.24
N SER A 235 -21.33 31.09 1.52
CA SER A 235 -20.40 31.53 0.49
C SER A 235 -19.95 30.41 -0.46
N PHE A 236 -20.21 29.15 -0.10
CA PHE A 236 -19.93 27.95 -0.89
C PHE A 236 -21.16 27.39 -1.60
N ASP A 237 -22.33 28.06 -1.54
CA ASP A 237 -23.45 27.66 -2.40
C ASP A 237 -23.09 27.86 -3.88
N GLY A 238 -23.29 26.81 -4.67
CA GLY A 238 -22.87 26.78 -6.07
C GLY A 238 -21.37 26.53 -6.29
N PHE A 239 -20.62 26.13 -5.26
CA PHE A 239 -19.20 25.80 -5.37
C PHE A 239 -18.99 24.58 -6.28
N ARG A 240 -18.21 24.74 -7.36
CA ARG A 240 -18.01 23.72 -8.41
C ARG A 240 -16.68 23.01 -8.24
N ILE A 241 -16.73 21.69 -8.19
CA ILE A 241 -15.58 20.79 -8.02
C ILE A 241 -15.47 19.91 -9.27
N LEU A 242 -14.34 19.98 -9.96
CA LEU A 242 -13.96 18.98 -10.96
C LEU A 242 -13.30 17.80 -10.24
N PHE A 243 -13.86 16.60 -10.37
CA PHE A 243 -13.29 15.39 -9.79
C PHE A 243 -12.78 14.45 -10.89
N LEU A 244 -11.47 14.25 -10.89
CA LEU A 244 -10.72 13.40 -11.80
C LEU A 244 -10.15 12.24 -10.98
N THR A 245 -10.41 10.99 -11.33
CA THR A 245 -9.84 9.83 -10.61
C THR A 245 -9.68 8.65 -11.54
N ASP A 246 -8.83 7.70 -11.17
CA ASP A 246 -8.50 6.52 -11.96
C ASP A 246 -8.10 6.90 -13.39
N LEU A 247 -7.17 7.84 -13.53
CA LEU A 247 -6.81 8.39 -14.83
C LEU A 247 -6.07 7.38 -15.69
N HIS A 248 -5.21 6.55 -15.08
CA HIS A 248 -4.43 5.50 -15.76
C HIS A 248 -3.83 5.98 -17.08
N LEU A 249 -3.16 7.15 -17.07
CA LEU A 249 -2.88 7.94 -18.27
C LEU A 249 -1.95 7.23 -19.26
N ASP A 250 -1.16 6.25 -18.82
CA ASP A 250 -0.30 5.39 -19.63
C ASP A 250 -0.93 4.05 -20.04
N GLY A 251 -2.21 3.81 -19.70
CA GLY A 251 -2.93 2.56 -19.98
C GLY A 251 -3.60 2.47 -21.35
N LEU A 252 -4.03 3.59 -21.93
CA LEU A 252 -4.71 3.62 -23.23
C LEU A 252 -4.34 4.87 -24.04
N GLU A 253 -3.95 4.68 -25.29
CA GLU A 253 -3.64 5.78 -26.21
C GLU A 253 -4.91 6.57 -26.57
N GLY A 254 -4.78 7.89 -26.72
CA GLY A 254 -5.89 8.80 -27.02
C GLY A 254 -6.75 9.20 -25.82
N LEU A 255 -6.64 8.52 -24.67
CA LEU A 255 -7.40 8.86 -23.46
C LEU A 255 -7.12 10.30 -23.02
N THR A 256 -5.85 10.69 -22.91
CA THR A 256 -5.47 12.05 -22.47
C THR A 256 -6.09 13.14 -23.35
N ASP A 257 -6.12 12.96 -24.67
CA ASP A 257 -6.70 13.95 -25.58
C ASP A 257 -8.23 14.02 -25.43
N ARG A 258 -8.90 12.89 -25.13
CA ARG A 258 -10.33 12.87 -24.77
C ARG A 258 -10.59 13.63 -23.48
N LEU A 259 -9.80 13.40 -22.43
CA LEU A 259 -9.93 14.11 -21.16
C LEU A 259 -9.71 15.61 -21.34
N ILE A 260 -8.66 16.01 -22.06
CA ILE A 260 -8.39 17.42 -22.39
C ILE A 260 -9.59 18.09 -23.07
N LYS A 261 -10.22 17.40 -24.05
CA LYS A 261 -11.40 17.91 -24.73
C LYS A 261 -12.56 18.17 -23.76
N GLN A 262 -12.74 17.31 -22.76
CA GLN A 262 -13.83 17.45 -21.78
C GLN A 262 -13.57 18.55 -20.74
N VAL A 263 -12.31 18.80 -20.37
CA VAL A 263 -11.99 19.73 -19.26
C VAL A 263 -11.63 21.15 -19.70
N ARG A 264 -11.18 21.37 -20.95
CA ARG A 264 -10.63 22.65 -21.41
C ARG A 264 -11.57 23.85 -21.22
N ASP A 265 -12.86 23.63 -21.42
CA ASP A 265 -13.87 24.69 -21.39
C ASP A 265 -14.61 24.78 -20.04
N LEU A 266 -14.18 24.00 -19.04
CA LEU A 266 -14.75 24.02 -17.70
C LEU A 266 -14.01 25.03 -16.81
N GLU A 267 -14.78 25.96 -16.25
CA GLU A 267 -14.33 26.79 -15.13
C GLU A 267 -14.88 26.22 -13.82
N VAL A 268 -13.97 25.88 -12.89
CA VAL A 268 -14.33 25.31 -11.59
C VAL A 268 -13.67 26.06 -10.45
N ASP A 269 -14.23 25.95 -9.25
CA ASP A 269 -13.63 26.53 -8.06
C ASP A 269 -12.47 25.66 -7.55
N LEU A 270 -12.59 24.34 -7.67
CA LEU A 270 -11.61 23.36 -7.18
C LEU A 270 -11.47 22.18 -8.16
N CYS A 271 -10.26 21.66 -8.33
CA CYS A 271 -10.03 20.39 -9.01
C CYS A 271 -9.42 19.38 -8.04
N LEU A 272 -9.96 18.17 -8.02
CA LEU A 272 -9.53 17.07 -7.18
C LEU A 272 -9.09 15.89 -8.05
N VAL A 273 -7.92 15.34 -7.75
CA VAL A 273 -7.35 14.14 -8.37
C VAL A 273 -7.37 12.99 -7.35
N GLY A 274 -8.31 12.06 -7.52
CA GLY A 274 -8.57 10.96 -6.59
C GLY A 274 -7.62 9.77 -6.70
N GLY A 275 -6.36 9.94 -7.12
CA GLY A 275 -5.40 8.85 -7.28
C GLY A 275 -5.57 7.98 -8.54
N ASP A 276 -4.69 6.99 -8.65
CA ASP A 276 -4.45 6.11 -9.80
C ASP A 276 -4.18 6.92 -11.08
N ILE A 277 -3.13 7.73 -11.01
CA ILE A 277 -2.71 8.57 -12.14
C ILE A 277 -2.08 7.71 -13.24
N ARG A 278 -1.36 6.66 -12.85
CA ARG A 278 -0.71 5.69 -13.74
C ARG A 278 -1.32 4.29 -13.65
N MET A 279 -1.18 3.54 -14.74
CA MET A 279 -1.66 2.18 -14.93
C MET A 279 -0.72 1.12 -14.40
N ASN A 280 0.56 1.21 -14.73
CA ASN A 280 1.50 0.23 -14.21
C ASN A 280 1.84 0.60 -12.77
N THR A 281 2.01 -0.38 -11.88
CA THR A 281 2.44 -0.13 -10.50
C THR A 281 3.96 -0.05 -10.37
N TYR A 282 4.70 -0.24 -11.47
CA TYR A 282 6.17 -0.27 -11.54
C TYR A 282 6.69 0.24 -12.89
N GLY A 283 7.99 0.51 -12.99
CA GLY A 283 8.64 0.93 -14.23
C GLY A 283 8.60 2.43 -14.52
N PRO A 284 9.04 2.87 -15.71
CA PRO A 284 9.19 4.30 -16.02
C PRO A 284 7.86 5.07 -15.98
N MET A 285 7.86 6.23 -15.33
CA MET A 285 6.67 7.10 -15.21
C MET A 285 6.68 8.31 -16.15
N ALA A 286 7.82 8.59 -16.80
CA ALA A 286 8.01 9.82 -17.59
C ALA A 286 6.92 10.06 -18.65
N ALA A 287 6.42 9.01 -19.31
CA ALA A 287 5.33 9.14 -20.29
C ALA A 287 4.00 9.53 -19.62
N CYS A 288 3.69 8.95 -18.46
CA CYS A 288 2.52 9.30 -17.66
C CYS A 288 2.60 10.74 -17.18
N LEU A 289 3.74 11.18 -16.63
CA LEU A 289 3.94 12.57 -16.19
C LEU A 289 3.77 13.59 -17.31
N ARG A 290 4.29 13.31 -18.52
CA ARG A 290 4.05 14.18 -19.69
C ARG A 290 2.57 14.30 -20.02
N ARG A 291 1.82 13.20 -19.95
CA ARG A 291 0.36 13.19 -20.20
C ARG A 291 -0.39 13.93 -19.08
N LEU A 292 0.02 13.75 -17.82
CA LEU A 292 -0.53 14.45 -16.67
C LEU A 292 -0.35 15.96 -16.83
N ARG A 293 0.87 16.44 -17.06
CA ARG A 293 1.16 17.88 -17.26
C ARG A 293 0.35 18.47 -18.41
N ARG A 294 0.21 17.75 -19.53
CA ARG A 294 -0.66 18.18 -20.66
C ARG A 294 -2.13 18.32 -20.24
N LEU A 295 -2.65 17.40 -19.44
CA LEU A 295 -4.03 17.43 -18.95
C LEU A 295 -4.24 18.58 -17.96
N LEU A 296 -3.40 18.66 -16.93
CA LEU A 296 -3.55 19.64 -15.85
C LEU A 296 -3.39 21.09 -16.34
N ALA A 297 -2.55 21.32 -17.36
CA ALA A 297 -2.41 22.63 -18.01
C ALA A 297 -3.70 23.13 -18.69
N GLN A 298 -4.73 22.29 -18.83
CA GLN A 298 -6.03 22.66 -19.41
C GLN A 298 -7.10 22.89 -18.33
N VAL A 299 -6.81 22.59 -17.07
CA VAL A 299 -7.76 22.74 -15.96
C VAL A 299 -7.72 24.18 -15.43
N ARG A 300 -8.88 24.84 -15.43
CA ARG A 300 -9.05 26.19 -14.87
C ARG A 300 -9.73 26.09 -13.51
N SER A 301 -8.93 26.09 -12.46
CA SER A 301 -9.39 26.00 -11.06
C SER A 301 -8.96 27.22 -10.25
N ARG A 302 -9.90 27.82 -9.52
CA ARG A 302 -9.64 29.03 -8.71
C ARG A 302 -8.78 28.75 -7.47
N HIS A 303 -9.02 27.62 -6.81
CA HIS A 303 -8.29 27.22 -5.61
C HIS A 303 -7.15 26.24 -5.89
N GLY A 304 -6.92 25.88 -7.15
CA GLY A 304 -5.84 24.96 -7.56
C GLY A 304 -6.29 23.52 -7.72
N ILE A 305 -5.31 22.62 -7.83
CA ILE A 305 -5.51 21.19 -8.09
C ILE A 305 -4.93 20.42 -6.91
N PHE A 306 -5.78 19.65 -6.23
CA PHE A 306 -5.36 18.82 -5.10
C PHE A 306 -5.45 17.36 -5.47
N GLY A 307 -4.63 16.50 -4.87
CA GLY A 307 -4.69 15.07 -5.15
C GLY A 307 -4.34 14.19 -3.95
N VAL A 308 -4.74 12.93 -4.06
CA VAL A 308 -4.35 11.83 -3.16
C VAL A 308 -3.70 10.73 -3.99
N LEU A 309 -2.97 9.84 -3.32
CA LEU A 309 -2.34 8.68 -3.96
C LEU A 309 -3.33 7.53 -4.08
N GLY A 310 -3.31 6.84 -5.23
CA GLY A 310 -4.02 5.58 -5.41
C GLY A 310 -3.18 4.35 -5.12
N ASN A 311 -3.74 3.16 -5.33
CA ASN A 311 -2.99 1.92 -5.15
C ASN A 311 -1.93 1.69 -6.24
N HIS A 312 -2.04 2.39 -7.37
CA HIS A 312 -1.01 2.39 -8.43
C HIS A 312 0.07 3.45 -8.23
N ASP A 313 -0.18 4.42 -7.35
CA ASP A 313 0.70 5.54 -7.11
C ASP A 313 1.48 5.31 -5.81
N CYS A 314 2.76 5.02 -5.92
CA CYS A 314 3.60 4.92 -4.73
C CYS A 314 4.04 6.32 -4.26
N ILE A 315 4.27 6.48 -2.97
CA ILE A 315 4.69 7.76 -2.36
C ILE A 315 5.93 8.41 -2.96
N GLU A 316 6.85 7.64 -3.51
CA GLU A 316 8.07 8.18 -4.12
C GLU A 316 7.75 8.96 -5.41
N MET A 317 6.53 8.81 -5.95
CA MET A 317 6.00 9.59 -7.08
C MET A 317 5.45 10.95 -6.65
N ASN A 318 5.24 11.19 -5.35
CA ASN A 318 4.63 12.41 -4.84
C ASN A 318 5.34 13.68 -5.34
N PRO A 319 6.68 13.80 -5.27
CA PRO A 319 7.38 15.00 -5.75
C PRO A 319 7.14 15.27 -7.25
N ASP A 320 7.04 14.22 -8.08
CA ASP A 320 6.79 14.36 -9.52
C ASP A 320 5.36 14.86 -9.81
N PHE A 321 4.39 14.47 -8.97
CA PHE A 321 3.02 14.96 -9.05
C PHE A 321 2.93 16.42 -8.59
N GLU A 322 3.65 16.79 -7.54
CA GLU A 322 3.75 18.18 -7.08
C GLU A 322 4.42 19.08 -8.14
N GLU A 323 5.51 18.61 -8.75
CA GLU A 323 6.16 19.31 -9.88
C GLU A 323 5.23 19.44 -11.11
N SER A 324 4.20 18.59 -11.20
CA SER A 324 3.19 18.68 -12.26
C SER A 324 2.08 19.69 -11.95
N GLY A 325 2.14 20.39 -10.81
CA GLY A 325 1.22 21.47 -10.42
C GLY A 325 0.10 21.04 -9.48
N MET A 326 0.22 19.88 -8.83
CA MET A 326 -0.75 19.40 -7.84
C MET A 326 -0.29 19.69 -6.41
N ILE A 327 -1.24 19.88 -5.51
CA ILE A 327 -1.00 19.88 -4.07
C ILE A 327 -1.42 18.50 -3.55
N MET A 328 -0.46 17.71 -3.09
CA MET A 328 -0.72 16.35 -2.65
C MET A 328 -1.07 16.30 -1.17
N LEU A 329 -2.19 15.63 -0.86
CA LEU A 329 -2.68 15.43 0.50
C LEU A 329 -2.42 13.97 0.91
N VAL A 330 -1.35 13.75 1.65
CA VAL A 330 -0.97 12.42 2.14
C VAL A 330 -1.27 12.34 3.64
N ASN A 331 -2.49 11.93 3.97
CA ASN A 331 -3.04 12.00 5.33
C ASN A 331 -2.99 13.42 5.90
N ASP A 332 -3.42 14.40 5.11
CA ASP A 332 -3.35 15.81 5.46
C ASP A 332 -4.66 16.54 5.14
N ALA A 333 -4.79 17.78 5.61
CA ALA A 333 -5.95 18.61 5.37
C ALA A 333 -5.58 20.03 4.95
N TRP A 334 -6.42 20.60 4.09
CA TRP A 334 -6.27 21.94 3.55
C TRP A 334 -7.56 22.75 3.73
N SER A 335 -7.45 23.97 4.27
CA SER A 335 -8.59 24.87 4.39
C SER A 335 -8.77 25.69 3.11
N ILE A 336 -9.97 25.69 2.56
CA ILE A 336 -10.36 26.55 1.43
C ILE A 336 -11.21 27.67 1.99
N SER A 337 -10.76 28.92 1.82
CA SER A 337 -11.45 30.11 2.33
C SER A 337 -12.14 30.88 1.21
N ARG A 338 -13.38 31.32 1.45
CA ARG A 338 -14.19 32.13 0.52
C ARG A 338 -15.12 33.07 1.29
N ASN A 339 -15.03 34.37 1.02
CA ASN A 339 -15.84 35.42 1.63
C ASN A 339 -15.94 35.31 3.17
N GLY A 340 -14.80 35.11 3.85
CA GLY A 340 -14.73 35.02 5.31
C GLY A 340 -15.20 33.69 5.93
N SER A 341 -15.77 32.77 5.14
CA SER A 341 -16.05 31.39 5.57
C SER A 341 -15.00 30.43 5.01
N ARG A 342 -14.95 29.21 5.52
CA ARG A 342 -14.08 28.15 4.99
C ARG A 342 -14.78 26.80 4.97
N ILE A 343 -14.25 25.91 4.13
CA ILE A 343 -14.48 24.47 4.17
C ILE A 343 -13.13 23.76 4.22
N TRP A 344 -13.12 22.50 4.63
CA TRP A 344 -11.90 21.69 4.70
C TRP A 344 -11.89 20.60 3.65
N LEU A 345 -10.76 20.45 2.97
CA LEU A 345 -10.45 19.31 2.13
C LEU A 345 -9.50 18.41 2.90
N VAL A 346 -9.93 17.20 3.23
CA VAL A 346 -9.15 16.20 3.96
C VAL A 346 -8.79 15.10 2.98
N GLY A 347 -7.50 14.88 2.74
CA GLY A 347 -7.00 13.83 1.87
C GLY A 347 -6.29 12.76 2.66
N VAL A 348 -6.63 11.50 2.40
CA VAL A 348 -5.92 10.34 2.97
C VAL A 348 -5.16 9.58 1.92
N ASP A 349 -4.12 8.90 2.39
CA ASP A 349 -3.33 7.98 1.58
C ASP A 349 -4.11 6.69 1.24
N ASP A 350 -3.53 5.79 0.46
CA ASP A 350 -4.20 4.62 -0.10
C ASP A 350 -4.74 3.64 0.99
N PRO A 351 -6.08 3.49 1.09
CA PRO A 351 -6.70 2.56 2.04
C PRO A 351 -6.79 1.12 1.50
N HIS A 352 -6.46 0.89 0.22
CA HIS A 352 -6.70 -0.38 -0.45
C HIS A 352 -5.48 -1.32 -0.40
N TYR A 353 -4.38 -0.93 -1.06
CA TYR A 353 -3.21 -1.78 -1.27
C TYR A 353 -2.12 -1.54 -0.23
N TYR A 354 -1.73 -0.29 0.01
CA TYR A 354 -0.74 0.09 1.02
C TYR A 354 -1.36 0.09 2.43
N ARG A 355 -2.64 0.50 2.56
CA ARG A 355 -3.40 0.56 3.83
C ARG A 355 -2.71 1.43 4.86
N VAL A 356 -2.39 2.62 4.41
CA VAL A 356 -1.68 3.66 5.15
C VAL A 356 -2.51 4.92 5.27
N ASP A 357 -3.81 4.82 4.99
CA ASP A 357 -4.78 5.85 5.30
C ASP A 357 -4.79 6.11 6.82
N ASP A 358 -4.71 7.38 7.19
CA ASP A 358 -4.74 7.84 8.57
C ASP A 358 -5.63 9.08 8.69
N ALA A 359 -6.94 8.83 8.71
CA ALA A 359 -7.93 9.89 8.88
C ALA A 359 -7.73 10.65 10.20
N ALA A 360 -7.32 9.98 11.28
CA ALA A 360 -7.11 10.66 12.56
C ALA A 360 -5.96 11.69 12.46
N HIS A 361 -4.87 11.34 11.77
CA HIS A 361 -3.79 12.28 11.48
C HIS A 361 -4.28 13.42 10.57
N ALA A 362 -4.99 13.10 9.49
CA ALA A 362 -5.47 14.07 8.50
C ALA A 362 -6.44 15.10 9.11
N PHE A 363 -7.32 14.67 10.03
CA PHE A 363 -8.27 15.53 10.71
C PHE A 363 -7.67 16.33 11.88
N ARG A 364 -6.41 16.11 12.27
CA ARG A 364 -5.82 16.73 13.48
C ARG A 364 -5.91 18.26 13.50
N THR A 365 -5.82 18.89 12.32
CA THR A 365 -5.86 20.35 12.17
C THR A 365 -7.25 20.90 11.86
N VAL A 366 -8.23 20.03 11.61
CA VAL A 366 -9.60 20.39 11.24
C VAL A 366 -10.39 20.69 12.52
N PRO A 367 -10.89 21.93 12.71
CA PRO A 367 -11.71 22.26 13.87
C PRO A 367 -13.03 21.49 13.87
N ALA A 368 -13.49 21.09 15.05
CA ALA A 368 -14.74 20.36 15.21
C ALA A 368 -15.93 21.16 14.67
N GLY A 369 -16.81 20.47 13.92
CA GLY A 369 -18.04 21.04 13.37
C GLY A 369 -17.88 21.83 12.06
N GLU A 370 -16.66 22.01 11.56
CA GLU A 370 -16.43 22.61 10.24
C GLU A 370 -16.85 21.66 9.12
N PHE A 371 -17.37 22.22 8.02
CA PHE A 371 -17.75 21.43 6.85
C PHE A 371 -16.50 20.87 6.16
N SER A 372 -16.40 19.54 6.09
CA SER A 372 -15.24 18.86 5.47
C SER A 372 -15.61 17.90 4.35
N LEU A 373 -14.89 18.02 3.24
CA LEU A 373 -14.82 17.10 2.11
C LEU A 373 -13.70 16.09 2.39
N PHE A 374 -13.98 14.79 2.26
CA PHE A 374 -13.01 13.72 2.44
C PHE A 374 -12.68 13.10 1.08
N LEU A 375 -11.41 13.16 0.70
CA LEU A 375 -10.87 12.63 -0.54
C LEU A 375 -10.02 11.40 -0.21
N ALA A 376 -10.38 10.27 -0.80
CA ALA A 376 -9.60 9.04 -0.72
C ALA A 376 -9.65 8.36 -2.09
N HIS A 377 -8.66 7.54 -2.39
CA HIS A 377 -8.67 6.83 -3.66
C HIS A 377 -9.80 5.79 -3.74
N SER A 378 -10.08 5.08 -2.64
CA SER A 378 -10.96 3.91 -2.63
C SER A 378 -11.98 3.97 -1.48
N PRO A 379 -13.16 3.30 -1.57
CA PRO A 379 -14.21 3.44 -0.56
C PRO A 379 -13.91 2.80 0.81
N GLU A 380 -12.83 2.04 1.01
CA GLU A 380 -12.58 1.33 2.28
C GLU A 380 -12.45 2.25 3.52
N ALA A 381 -12.11 3.54 3.34
CA ALA A 381 -11.97 4.48 4.46
C ALA A 381 -13.29 5.12 4.92
N TYR A 382 -14.44 4.76 4.34
CA TYR A 382 -15.74 5.43 4.57
C TYR A 382 -16.16 5.49 6.06
N GLU A 383 -15.96 4.41 6.83
CA GLU A 383 -16.31 4.41 8.26
C GLU A 383 -15.42 5.35 9.07
N SER A 384 -14.13 5.41 8.70
CA SER A 384 -13.17 6.29 9.35
C SER A 384 -13.47 7.75 9.07
N ALA A 385 -13.77 8.08 7.81
CA ALA A 385 -14.19 9.42 7.41
C ALA A 385 -15.47 9.87 8.16
N ALA A 386 -16.50 9.04 8.17
CA ALA A 386 -17.75 9.34 8.86
C ALA A 386 -17.56 9.48 10.39
N ARG A 387 -16.64 8.72 11.00
CA ARG A 387 -16.32 8.85 12.43
C ARG A 387 -15.71 10.21 12.78
N HIS A 388 -15.01 10.84 11.85
CA HIS A 388 -14.40 12.16 12.04
C HIS A 388 -15.28 13.32 11.53
N GLY A 389 -16.52 13.05 11.14
CA GLY A 389 -17.49 14.08 10.77
C GLY A 389 -17.43 14.56 9.32
N ALA A 390 -16.80 13.81 8.42
CA ALA A 390 -16.83 14.13 6.99
C ALA A 390 -18.27 14.25 6.45
N ARG A 391 -18.54 15.28 5.64
CA ARG A 391 -19.86 15.53 5.04
C ARG A 391 -20.01 14.96 3.64
N LEU A 392 -18.97 15.09 2.83
CA LEU A 392 -18.90 14.52 1.48
C LEU A 392 -17.66 13.65 1.35
N TYR A 393 -17.83 12.39 0.95
CA TYR A 393 -16.74 11.46 0.65
C TYR A 393 -16.62 11.28 -0.85
N LEU A 394 -15.44 11.52 -1.42
CA LEU A 394 -15.18 11.36 -2.85
C LEU A 394 -14.09 10.29 -3.05
N CYS A 395 -14.37 9.30 -3.89
CA CYS A 395 -13.38 8.29 -4.28
C CYS A 395 -13.60 7.72 -5.68
N GLY A 396 -12.63 6.94 -6.14
CA GLY A 396 -12.68 6.15 -7.38
C GLY A 396 -12.42 4.67 -7.06
N HIS A 397 -11.35 4.11 -7.66
CA HIS A 397 -10.80 2.77 -7.49
C HIS A 397 -11.63 1.62 -8.06
N THR A 398 -12.96 1.67 -7.92
CA THR A 398 -13.81 0.54 -8.32
C THR A 398 -14.01 0.48 -9.84
N HIS A 399 -13.72 1.58 -10.54
CA HIS A 399 -14.00 1.80 -11.96
C HIS A 399 -15.48 1.65 -12.36
N GLY A 400 -16.40 1.67 -11.39
CA GLY A 400 -17.79 1.23 -11.59
C GLY A 400 -17.89 -0.25 -11.98
N GLY A 401 -16.82 -1.01 -11.77
CA GLY A 401 -16.58 -2.38 -12.17
C GLY A 401 -16.09 -2.59 -13.60
N GLN A 402 -16.05 -1.54 -14.43
CA GLN A 402 -15.52 -1.50 -15.80
C GLN A 402 -16.27 -2.38 -16.83
N ILE A 403 -16.66 -3.59 -16.44
CA ILE A 403 -17.49 -4.53 -17.18
C ILE A 403 -18.78 -4.77 -16.38
N CYS A 404 -19.87 -4.19 -16.87
CA CYS A 404 -21.20 -4.31 -16.27
C CYS A 404 -22.11 -5.19 -17.11
N LEU A 405 -22.87 -6.06 -16.45
CA LEU A 405 -23.96 -6.80 -17.08
C LEU A 405 -25.17 -5.86 -17.22
N PRO A 406 -25.84 -5.82 -18.39
CA PRO A 406 -27.04 -5.01 -18.58
C PRO A 406 -28.08 -5.29 -17.49
N GLY A 407 -28.50 -4.25 -16.76
CA GLY A 407 -29.49 -4.35 -15.68
C GLY A 407 -29.04 -5.08 -14.41
N ARG A 408 -27.81 -5.59 -14.32
CA ARG A 408 -27.31 -6.35 -13.16
C ARG A 408 -26.08 -5.74 -12.46
N GLY A 409 -25.45 -4.73 -13.06
CA GLY A 409 -24.33 -4.00 -12.46
C GLY A 409 -22.97 -4.68 -12.65
N PRO A 410 -21.97 -4.33 -11.83
CA PRO A 410 -20.58 -4.72 -12.03
C PRO A 410 -20.33 -6.20 -11.76
N VAL A 411 -19.59 -6.87 -12.65
CA VAL A 411 -19.16 -8.26 -12.45
C VAL A 411 -18.15 -8.36 -11.31
N LEU A 412 -17.19 -7.43 -11.27
CA LEU A 412 -16.20 -7.27 -10.21
C LEU A 412 -16.02 -5.79 -9.93
N THR A 413 -15.71 -5.44 -8.68
CA THR A 413 -15.46 -4.06 -8.25
C THR A 413 -14.04 -3.84 -7.74
N ASN A 414 -13.27 -4.92 -7.59
CA ASN A 414 -11.91 -4.95 -7.02
C ASN A 414 -11.73 -4.32 -5.63
N SER A 415 -12.81 -3.90 -4.96
CA SER A 415 -12.78 -3.35 -3.60
C SER A 415 -13.25 -4.37 -2.56
N ARG A 416 -12.76 -4.22 -1.32
CA ARG A 416 -13.27 -4.97 -0.16
C ARG A 416 -14.39 -4.25 0.57
N ALA A 417 -14.67 -3.00 0.21
CA ALA A 417 -15.78 -2.24 0.76
C ALA A 417 -17.13 -2.88 0.38
N PRO A 418 -18.19 -2.62 1.16
CA PRO A 418 -19.53 -3.08 0.82
C PRO A 418 -19.98 -2.65 -0.58
N ARG A 419 -20.73 -3.50 -1.29
CA ARG A 419 -21.16 -3.23 -2.67
C ARG A 419 -21.96 -1.94 -2.86
N PHE A 420 -22.62 -1.42 -1.82
CA PHE A 420 -23.37 -0.17 -1.92
C PHE A 420 -22.48 1.06 -2.12
N THR A 421 -21.18 0.97 -1.80
CA THR A 421 -20.19 2.04 -2.04
C THR A 421 -19.47 1.86 -3.38
N ALA A 422 -19.94 0.95 -4.25
CA ALA A 422 -19.16 0.55 -5.43
C ALA A 422 -19.22 1.57 -6.57
N VAL A 423 -20.29 2.37 -6.69
CA VAL A 423 -20.45 3.31 -7.81
C VAL A 423 -21.55 4.33 -7.47
N GLY A 424 -21.38 5.57 -7.95
CA GLY A 424 -22.34 6.64 -7.81
C GLY A 424 -22.52 7.12 -6.36
N THR A 425 -23.67 7.72 -6.11
CA THR A 425 -24.00 8.32 -4.81
C THR A 425 -24.47 7.26 -3.81
N TRP A 426 -23.94 7.33 -2.60
CA TRP A 426 -24.33 6.51 -1.46
C TRP A 426 -24.39 7.37 -0.18
N ARG A 427 -24.92 6.79 0.90
CA ARG A 427 -24.98 7.44 2.21
C ARG A 427 -24.50 6.50 3.29
N PHE A 428 -23.80 7.06 4.27
CA PHE A 428 -23.43 6.35 5.49
C PHE A 428 -23.48 7.32 6.67
N ARG A 429 -24.40 7.09 7.61
CA ARG A 429 -24.74 8.07 8.66
C ARG A 429 -25.13 9.41 8.02
N GLU A 430 -24.58 10.52 8.50
CA GLU A 430 -24.83 11.86 7.98
C GLU A 430 -23.96 12.20 6.75
N MET A 431 -23.03 11.33 6.36
CA MET A 431 -22.11 11.54 5.25
C MET A 431 -22.75 11.10 3.94
N ILE A 432 -22.66 11.95 2.92
CA ILE A 432 -22.90 11.57 1.53
C ILE A 432 -21.58 11.08 0.95
N GLY A 433 -21.60 9.97 0.23
CA GLY A 433 -20.45 9.48 -0.50
C GLY A 433 -20.72 9.42 -2.00
N TYR A 434 -19.66 9.57 -2.78
CA TYR A 434 -19.69 9.47 -4.23
C TYR A 434 -18.48 8.68 -4.73
N THR A 435 -18.75 7.56 -5.40
CA THR A 435 -17.73 6.72 -6.01
C THR A 435 -17.79 6.87 -7.52
N SER A 436 -16.83 7.60 -8.08
CA SER A 436 -16.72 7.81 -9.52
C SER A 436 -16.43 6.49 -10.24
N ARG A 437 -16.92 6.38 -11.48
CA ARG A 437 -16.56 5.28 -12.38
C ARG A 437 -15.12 5.37 -12.87
N GLY A 438 -14.43 6.48 -12.62
CA GLY A 438 -13.06 6.71 -13.06
C GLY A 438 -12.97 7.04 -14.55
N ALA A 439 -11.98 7.84 -14.91
CA ALA A 439 -11.80 8.31 -16.28
C ALA A 439 -11.16 7.26 -17.20
N GLY A 440 -10.11 6.59 -16.72
CA GLY A 440 -9.35 5.56 -17.41
C GLY A 440 -9.86 4.14 -17.12
N ALA A 441 -9.11 3.14 -17.52
CA ALA A 441 -9.41 1.73 -17.31
C ALA A 441 -8.22 1.03 -16.67
N SER A 442 -8.45 0.10 -15.73
CA SER A 442 -7.40 -0.63 -15.00
C SER A 442 -7.33 -2.11 -15.39
N GLY A 443 -6.12 -2.66 -15.35
CA GLY A 443 -5.75 -3.98 -15.84
C GLY A 443 -5.95 -4.18 -17.35
N ILE A 444 -7.20 -4.40 -17.77
CA ILE A 444 -7.57 -4.52 -19.18
C ILE A 444 -8.21 -3.21 -19.67
N PRO A 445 -7.72 -2.56 -20.74
CA PRO A 445 -8.20 -1.24 -21.15
C PRO A 445 -9.52 -1.33 -21.95
N LEU A 446 -10.53 -1.98 -21.37
CA LEU A 446 -11.82 -2.28 -21.98
C LEU A 446 -12.94 -1.84 -21.04
N ARG A 447 -13.98 -1.19 -21.57
CA ARG A 447 -15.22 -0.89 -20.83
C ARG A 447 -16.46 -1.45 -21.55
N PHE A 448 -17.42 -1.96 -20.80
CA PHE A 448 -18.73 -2.40 -21.31
C PHE A 448 -19.85 -2.04 -20.34
N ASN A 449 -20.88 -1.33 -20.83
CA ASN A 449 -22.02 -0.84 -20.05
C ASN A 449 -21.63 -0.03 -18.80
N CYS A 450 -20.44 0.58 -18.81
CA CYS A 450 -19.89 1.40 -17.74
C CYS A 450 -18.88 2.39 -18.33
N PRO A 451 -19.35 3.42 -19.07
CA PRO A 451 -18.46 4.40 -19.68
C PRO A 451 -17.63 5.11 -18.60
N GLY A 452 -16.46 5.62 -19.01
CA GLY A 452 -15.59 6.37 -18.13
C GLY A 452 -16.23 7.70 -17.74
N GLU A 453 -15.76 8.29 -16.65
CA GLU A 453 -16.36 9.49 -16.10
C GLU A 453 -15.33 10.53 -15.65
N ILE A 454 -15.64 11.78 -15.94
CA ILE A 454 -15.17 12.97 -15.21
C ILE A 454 -16.38 13.55 -14.48
N SER A 455 -16.27 13.82 -13.18
CA SER A 455 -17.41 14.31 -12.40
C SER A 455 -17.32 15.82 -12.18
N LEU A 456 -18.40 16.54 -12.46
CA LEU A 456 -18.56 17.95 -12.12
C LEU A 456 -19.57 18.06 -10.98
N ILE A 457 -19.07 18.30 -9.78
CA ILE A 457 -19.84 18.27 -8.53
C ILE A 457 -20.14 19.70 -8.09
N THR A 458 -21.40 20.01 -7.83
CA THR A 458 -21.82 21.31 -7.27
C THR A 458 -22.27 21.14 -5.83
N LEU A 459 -21.68 21.91 -4.92
CA LEU A 459 -22.16 21.98 -3.54
C LEU A 459 -23.34 22.96 -3.47
N ARG A 460 -24.39 22.57 -2.77
CA ARG A 460 -25.59 23.38 -2.55
C ARG A 460 -25.88 23.53 -1.07
N ARG A 461 -26.28 24.74 -0.67
CA ARG A 461 -26.78 24.94 0.69
C ARG A 461 -28.26 24.54 0.72
N ALA A 462 -28.59 23.57 1.57
CA ALA A 462 -29.99 23.19 1.78
C ALA A 462 -30.72 24.32 2.55
N PRO A 463 -32.04 24.51 2.33
CA PRO A 463 -32.84 25.40 3.15
C PRO A 463 -32.71 25.01 4.62
N ALA A 464 -32.65 26.00 5.53
CA ALA A 464 -32.74 25.72 6.96
C ALA A 464 -34.11 25.08 7.24
N SER A 465 -34.09 23.87 7.82
CA SER A 465 -35.28 23.13 8.23
C SER A 465 -35.89 23.68 9.51
#